data_AF-A0A2E3Y8G0-F1
#
_entry.id   AF-A0A2E3Y8G0-F1
#
_cell.length_a   1.000
_cell.length_b   1.000
_cell.length_c   1.000
_cell.angle_alpha   90.00
_cell.angle_beta   90.00
_cell.angle_gamma   90.00
#
_symmetry.space_group_name_H-M   'P 1'
#
loop_
_entity.id
_entity.type
_entity.pdbx_description
1 polymer ?
#
loop_
_entity_poly.entity_id
_entity_poly.type
_entity_poly.pdbx_seq_one_letter_code
_entity_poly.pdbx_strand_id
1 'polypeptide(L)'
;MPLPENLDLTKLYIANFPIQGRIKPKARDEFIRLFNEGSVLLTYLGHGNPETLAHEQIFVVSRDLPSIDNSGRLPFMYTAASQIGVFDDPDRQSMPEVLLNEPHRGVIGFICATRIGFHSSNALLALKFHESMFRTNRDGLPVGLGLLEAKAIAHALVVKDVHRTNVARYSLIGDPTLRLAVPRVGIVIELPDTLEALQEATLHGRVVDANNELRADYDGQALVRVFDSAVLSDLDGLLYVQQGSVIFRGHVDVVDGRFSATLRVPKDISYRAADGRASAYAVRTDGTQNATGLATAPAFGARSKILLEGTARDIDPDVDGPQIRIGFQGQTTFRDGDFVAPQPVLRAILSDPSGINVTGETGHEIELIVDEERMVVTDHYNSLAGDYRRGLLEVELPVLEPGDHTLSLRAWDSFNNSTRVGVTIRVPASTQQGLSDLLFYPNPSPDGKGHFTYVLSSPATSSRLRIYALSGRLIDTVEGGTGPGYHQMNWTPPIRLAGGTYLYRLEVDLVDGSRSTAQGHLQVVPGP
;
A
#
# COMPACT_ATOMS: atom_id res chain seq x y z
N MET A 1 23.84 -5.57 -7.40
CA MET A 1 24.55 -4.44 -6.76
C MET A 1 24.44 -4.65 -5.26
N PRO A 2 25.53 -4.51 -4.47
CA PRO A 2 25.41 -4.43 -3.03
C PRO A 2 24.60 -3.17 -2.73
N LEU A 3 23.45 -3.36 -2.10
CA LEU A 3 22.52 -2.32 -1.71
C LEU A 3 22.63 -2.13 -0.20
N PRO A 4 22.29 -0.95 0.34
CA PRO A 4 22.29 -0.72 1.79
C PRO A 4 21.47 -1.80 2.51
N GLU A 5 22.07 -2.44 3.51
CA GLU A 5 21.35 -3.34 4.43
C GLU A 5 20.22 -2.59 5.19
N ASN A 6 20.38 -1.26 5.29
CA ASN A 6 19.50 -0.32 5.97
C ASN A 6 18.37 0.25 5.07
N LEU A 7 17.96 -0.45 4.00
CA LEU A 7 16.75 -0.12 3.24
C LEU A 7 16.04 -1.40 2.81
N ASP A 8 14.72 -1.31 2.66
CA ASP A 8 13.93 -2.35 2.00
C ASP A 8 14.06 -2.22 0.48
N LEU A 9 14.20 -3.36 -0.19
CA LEU A 9 14.42 -3.44 -1.61
C LEU A 9 13.29 -4.19 -2.30
N THR A 10 12.63 -3.51 -3.23
CA THR A 10 11.73 -4.14 -4.19
C THR A 10 12.44 -4.30 -5.53
N LYS A 11 12.40 -5.51 -6.10
CA LYS A 11 12.97 -5.78 -7.42
C LYS A 11 11.90 -6.27 -8.38
N LEU A 12 11.77 -5.58 -9.51
CA LEU A 12 10.93 -6.01 -10.62
C LEU A 12 11.78 -6.73 -11.68
N TYR A 13 11.64 -8.05 -11.76
CA TYR A 13 12.28 -8.85 -12.81
C TYR A 13 11.34 -8.97 -14.01
N ILE A 14 11.61 -8.20 -15.08
CA ILE A 14 10.77 -8.18 -16.29
C ILE A 14 10.59 -9.57 -16.93
N ALA A 15 11.53 -10.48 -16.68
CA ALA A 15 11.51 -11.83 -17.22
C ALA A 15 10.43 -12.71 -16.60
N ASN A 16 9.96 -12.41 -15.39
CA ASN A 16 8.91 -13.16 -14.70
C ASN A 16 7.52 -12.91 -15.30
N PHE A 17 7.40 -11.99 -16.26
CA PHE A 17 6.13 -11.63 -16.89
C PHE A 17 6.04 -12.20 -18.31
N PRO A 18 4.86 -12.72 -18.70
CA PRO A 18 4.65 -13.27 -20.03
C PRO A 18 4.72 -12.17 -21.09
N ILE A 19 5.29 -12.51 -22.25
CA ILE A 19 5.27 -11.67 -23.44
C ILE A 19 3.92 -11.76 -24.15
N GLN A 20 3.40 -10.63 -24.60
CA GLN A 20 2.20 -10.52 -25.44
C GLN A 20 2.57 -9.78 -26.72
N GLY A 21 2.69 -10.52 -27.82
CA GLY A 21 3.24 -10.00 -29.07
C GLY A 21 4.71 -9.58 -28.90
N ARG A 22 4.95 -8.27 -28.75
CA ARG A 22 6.28 -7.68 -28.52
C ARG A 22 6.42 -6.94 -27.19
N ILE A 23 5.35 -6.88 -26.41
CA ILE A 23 5.29 -6.10 -25.17
C ILE A 23 5.04 -6.99 -23.95
N LYS A 24 5.30 -6.47 -22.76
CA LYS A 24 4.97 -7.11 -21.49
C LYS A 24 4.02 -6.23 -20.68
N PRO A 25 2.70 -6.25 -20.97
CA PRO A 25 1.75 -5.34 -20.34
C PRO A 25 1.68 -5.53 -18.82
N LYS A 26 1.69 -6.77 -18.32
CA LYS A 26 1.71 -7.03 -16.88
C LYS A 26 2.97 -6.48 -16.18
N ALA A 27 4.13 -6.48 -16.86
CA ALA A 27 5.35 -5.88 -16.32
C ALA A 27 5.27 -4.34 -16.32
N ARG A 28 4.64 -3.75 -17.34
CA ARG A 28 4.34 -2.32 -17.38
C ARG A 28 3.42 -1.93 -16.23
N ASP A 29 2.31 -2.65 -16.04
CA ASP A 29 1.33 -2.32 -15.00
C ASP A 29 1.96 -2.41 -13.61
N GLU A 30 2.78 -3.43 -13.36
CA GLU A 30 3.55 -3.55 -12.11
C GLU A 30 4.61 -2.44 -11.96
N PHE A 31 5.30 -2.05 -13.04
CA PHE A 31 6.22 -0.92 -13.01
C PHE A 31 5.50 0.39 -12.64
N ILE A 32 4.34 0.65 -13.24
CA ILE A 32 3.52 1.83 -12.93
C ILE A 32 3.03 1.79 -11.48
N ARG A 33 2.55 0.64 -11.01
CA ARG A 33 2.12 0.44 -9.62
C ARG A 33 3.24 0.78 -8.65
N LEU A 34 4.44 0.22 -8.84
CA LEU A 34 5.62 0.48 -8.00
C LEU A 34 6.11 1.93 -8.10
N PHE A 35 6.04 2.53 -9.28
CA PHE A 35 6.36 3.95 -9.46
C PHE A 35 5.41 4.84 -8.64
N ASN A 36 4.11 4.51 -8.66
CA ASN A 36 3.07 5.24 -7.92
C ASN A 36 3.10 4.97 -6.41
N GLU A 37 3.49 3.77 -5.96
CA GLU A 37 3.73 3.45 -4.55
C GLU A 37 4.85 4.36 -3.98
N GLY A 38 5.84 4.68 -4.80
CA GLY A 38 6.92 5.61 -4.48
C GLY A 38 8.11 4.90 -3.86
N SER A 39 9.30 5.47 -4.06
CA SER A 39 10.55 4.96 -3.50
C SER A 39 11.53 6.11 -3.28
N VAL A 40 12.52 5.93 -2.41
CA VAL A 40 13.59 6.93 -2.24
C VAL A 40 14.49 6.99 -3.49
N LEU A 41 14.74 5.83 -4.11
CA LEU A 41 15.59 5.68 -5.29
C LEU A 41 15.02 4.56 -6.18
N LEU A 42 14.74 4.89 -7.45
CA LEU A 42 14.37 3.94 -8.49
C LEU A 42 15.55 3.78 -9.45
N THR A 43 16.10 2.56 -9.54
CA THR A 43 17.20 2.26 -10.46
C THR A 43 16.75 1.29 -11.55
N TYR A 44 16.77 1.77 -12.79
CA TYR A 44 16.50 0.96 -13.98
C TYR A 44 17.80 0.46 -14.62
N LEU A 45 17.88 -0.83 -14.94
CA LEU A 45 18.98 -1.43 -15.67
C LEU A 45 18.43 -2.13 -16.93
N GLY A 46 18.85 -1.68 -18.10
CA GLY A 46 18.42 -2.29 -19.36
C GLY A 46 18.63 -1.38 -20.55
N HIS A 47 17.91 -1.68 -21.64
CA HIS A 47 17.87 -0.85 -22.83
C HIS A 47 16.87 0.30 -22.66
N GLY A 48 17.10 1.39 -23.36
CA GLY A 48 16.12 2.48 -23.43
C GLY A 48 16.54 3.53 -24.46
N ASN A 49 15.65 4.50 -24.63
CA ASN A 49 15.83 5.67 -25.48
C ASN A 49 15.08 6.85 -24.83
N PRO A 50 15.01 8.05 -25.46
CA PRO A 50 14.37 9.20 -24.85
C PRO A 50 12.89 9.03 -24.49
N GLU A 51 12.18 8.05 -25.04
CA GLU A 51 10.73 7.87 -24.89
C GLU A 51 10.34 6.52 -24.26
N THR A 52 11.26 5.53 -24.20
CA THR A 52 10.92 4.14 -23.87
C THR A 52 11.97 3.48 -23.00
N LEU A 53 11.52 2.77 -21.97
CA LEU A 53 12.31 1.78 -21.23
C LEU A 53 11.97 0.36 -21.70
N ALA A 54 13.01 -0.43 -21.92
CA ALA A 54 13.00 -1.81 -22.41
C ALA A 54 12.44 -1.97 -23.83
N HIS A 55 12.88 -3.02 -24.53
CA HIS A 55 12.34 -3.32 -25.87
C HIS A 55 10.88 -3.80 -25.75
N GLU A 56 10.56 -4.42 -24.63
CA GLU A 56 9.25 -4.92 -24.21
C GLU A 56 8.29 -3.81 -23.75
N GLN A 57 8.71 -2.54 -23.83
CA GLN A 57 7.91 -1.34 -23.55
C GLN A 57 7.28 -1.33 -22.16
N ILE A 58 8.11 -1.53 -21.12
CA ILE A 58 7.63 -1.47 -19.72
C ILE A 58 7.27 -0.04 -19.29
N PHE A 59 7.80 0.96 -19.99
CA PHE A 59 7.39 2.35 -19.85
C PHE A 59 7.59 3.09 -21.17
N VAL A 60 6.55 3.74 -21.67
CA VAL A 60 6.57 4.59 -22.86
C VAL A 60 5.96 5.94 -22.48
N VAL A 61 6.73 7.02 -22.55
CA VAL A 61 6.33 8.34 -22.03
C VAL A 61 4.97 8.78 -22.58
N SER A 62 4.77 8.72 -23.90
CA SER A 62 3.54 9.17 -24.55
C SER A 62 2.30 8.34 -24.20
N ARG A 63 2.48 7.07 -23.83
CA ARG A 63 1.40 6.15 -23.47
C ARG A 63 1.10 6.16 -21.97
N ASP A 64 2.15 6.22 -21.16
CA ASP A 64 2.09 5.82 -19.74
C ASP A 64 2.15 6.99 -18.77
N LEU A 65 2.60 8.17 -19.20
CA LEU A 65 2.62 9.37 -18.37
C LEU A 65 1.26 9.68 -17.70
N PRO A 66 0.10 9.51 -18.38
CA PRO A 66 -1.20 9.71 -17.73
C PRO A 66 -1.45 8.76 -16.55
N SER A 67 -0.81 7.57 -16.53
CA SER A 67 -0.93 6.57 -15.47
C SER A 67 0.05 6.81 -14.31
N ILE A 68 0.97 7.77 -14.43
CA ILE A 68 1.81 8.19 -13.32
C ILE A 68 0.98 9.10 -12.41
N ASP A 69 0.77 8.64 -11.19
CA ASP A 69 0.09 9.35 -10.11
C ASP A 69 0.67 8.90 -8.77
N ASN A 70 1.93 9.25 -8.55
CA ASN A 70 2.59 9.03 -7.27
C ASN A 70 2.21 10.08 -6.21
N SER A 71 1.27 10.99 -6.50
CA SER A 71 0.71 11.97 -5.55
C SER A 71 1.77 12.66 -4.67
N GLY A 72 2.87 13.12 -5.28
CA GLY A 72 4.00 13.76 -4.57
C GLY A 72 5.03 12.81 -3.93
N ARG A 73 4.86 11.49 -4.00
CA ARG A 73 5.87 10.48 -3.63
C ARG A 73 6.90 10.31 -4.75
N LEU A 74 7.64 11.39 -5.03
CA LEU A 74 8.54 11.52 -6.17
C LEU A 74 9.85 10.74 -5.96
N PRO A 75 10.11 9.62 -6.67
CA PRO A 75 11.38 8.94 -6.57
C PRO A 75 12.50 9.75 -7.21
N PHE A 76 13.72 9.58 -6.68
CA PHE A 76 14.92 9.92 -7.44
C PHE A 76 15.20 8.79 -8.42
N MET A 77 15.36 9.07 -9.71
CA MET A 77 15.50 8.04 -10.73
C MET A 77 16.93 7.95 -11.26
N TYR A 78 17.47 6.73 -11.36
CA TYR A 78 18.72 6.43 -12.03
C TYR A 78 18.45 5.45 -13.17
N THR A 79 18.92 5.74 -14.39
CA THR A 79 18.89 4.77 -15.50
C THR A 79 20.30 4.36 -15.90
N ALA A 80 20.59 3.06 -15.82
CA ALA A 80 21.78 2.44 -16.39
C ALA A 80 21.54 2.06 -17.87
N ALA A 81 21.00 3.01 -18.64
CA ALA A 81 20.62 2.85 -20.04
C ALA A 81 21.24 3.96 -20.90
N SER A 82 21.35 3.71 -22.20
CA SER A 82 21.93 4.67 -23.15
C SER A 82 20.89 5.70 -23.61
N GLN A 83 21.32 6.94 -23.87
CA GLN A 83 20.53 7.97 -24.57
C GLN A 83 19.12 8.22 -24.01
N ILE A 84 18.99 8.29 -22.69
CA ILE A 84 17.69 8.58 -22.04
C ILE A 84 17.46 10.09 -21.94
N GLY A 85 18.46 10.87 -21.55
CA GLY A 85 18.33 12.32 -21.31
C GLY A 85 18.94 13.16 -22.42
N VAL A 86 18.38 13.11 -23.62
CA VAL A 86 18.81 13.92 -24.77
C VAL A 86 18.16 15.31 -24.68
N PHE A 87 18.56 16.09 -23.66
CA PHE A 87 17.95 17.38 -23.33
C PHE A 87 18.28 18.52 -24.30
N ASP A 88 19.12 18.26 -25.28
CA ASP A 88 19.54 19.22 -26.31
C ASP A 88 18.89 18.95 -27.67
N ASP A 89 17.90 18.06 -27.73
CA ASP A 89 17.08 17.83 -28.91
C ASP A 89 16.02 18.95 -29.04
N PRO A 90 16.05 19.80 -30.08
CA PRO A 90 15.09 20.89 -30.22
C PRO A 90 13.68 20.41 -30.63
N ASP A 91 13.56 19.18 -31.13
CA ASP A 91 12.29 18.67 -31.69
C ASP A 91 11.46 17.91 -30.65
N ARG A 92 12.03 17.54 -29.50
CA ARG A 92 11.35 16.76 -28.45
C ARG A 92 11.96 16.94 -27.08
N GLN A 93 11.13 16.81 -26.06
CA GLN A 93 11.57 16.63 -24.68
C GLN A 93 11.85 15.15 -24.41
N SER A 94 12.97 14.87 -23.76
CA SER A 94 13.35 13.54 -23.31
C SER A 94 12.63 13.14 -22.02
N MET A 95 12.56 11.84 -21.72
CA MET A 95 11.88 11.28 -20.55
C MET A 95 12.22 11.99 -19.22
N PRO A 96 13.49 12.30 -18.89
CA PRO A 96 13.79 13.06 -17.69
C PRO A 96 13.17 14.46 -17.65
N GLU A 97 13.15 15.16 -18.78
CA GLU A 97 12.56 16.50 -18.87
C GLU A 97 11.05 16.44 -18.67
N VAL A 98 10.38 15.48 -19.30
CA VAL A 98 8.93 15.29 -19.12
C VAL A 98 8.61 14.96 -17.67
N LEU A 99 9.28 13.96 -17.08
CA LEU A 99 8.98 13.50 -15.72
C LEU A 99 9.34 14.51 -14.61
N LEU A 100 10.33 15.39 -14.83
CA LEU A 100 10.69 16.45 -13.87
C LEU A 100 9.77 17.67 -13.94
N ASN A 101 9.17 17.93 -15.11
CA ASN A 101 8.33 19.12 -15.32
C ASN A 101 6.86 18.90 -14.93
N GLU A 102 6.48 17.69 -14.51
CA GLU A 102 5.13 17.42 -14.03
C GLU A 102 4.92 18.02 -12.61
N PRO A 103 3.90 18.87 -12.40
CA PRO A 103 3.82 19.73 -11.21
C PRO A 103 3.51 19.00 -9.88
N HIS A 104 3.07 17.74 -9.90
CA HIS A 104 2.70 16.98 -8.68
C HIS A 104 2.98 15.48 -8.77
N ARG A 105 3.65 15.04 -9.83
CA ARG A 105 3.92 13.63 -10.12
C ARG A 105 5.24 13.49 -10.88
N GLY A 106 5.66 12.27 -11.16
CA GLY A 106 6.93 12.03 -11.87
C GLY A 106 8.08 11.84 -10.91
N VAL A 107 9.20 12.56 -11.08
CA VAL A 107 10.43 12.34 -10.30
C VAL A 107 10.93 13.62 -9.64
N ILE A 108 11.73 13.50 -8.56
CA ILE A 108 12.36 14.65 -7.89
C ILE A 108 13.75 14.98 -8.46
N GLY A 109 14.35 14.04 -9.18
CA GLY A 109 15.68 14.15 -9.78
C GLY A 109 15.98 12.94 -10.65
N PHE A 110 16.84 13.11 -11.65
CA PHE A 110 17.14 12.07 -12.63
C PHE A 110 18.64 12.00 -12.94
N ILE A 111 19.25 10.82 -12.86
CA ILE A 111 20.58 10.53 -13.40
C ILE A 111 20.48 9.59 -14.61
N CYS A 112 21.01 10.02 -15.75
CA CYS A 112 20.92 9.26 -16.99
C CYS A 112 22.04 9.57 -17.98
N ALA A 113 22.26 8.69 -18.95
CA ALA A 113 23.13 8.97 -20.10
C ALA A 113 22.46 9.93 -21.10
N THR A 114 23.20 10.94 -21.56
CA THR A 114 22.74 11.91 -22.57
C THR A 114 22.97 11.45 -24.01
N ARG A 115 23.75 10.36 -24.21
CA ARG A 115 24.15 9.84 -25.51
C ARG A 115 24.28 8.32 -25.49
N ILE A 116 24.52 7.73 -26.66
CA ILE A 116 24.79 6.31 -26.83
C ILE A 116 25.99 5.90 -25.97
N GLY A 117 25.86 4.74 -25.33
CA GLY A 117 26.78 4.22 -24.34
C GLY A 117 26.88 2.69 -24.36
N PHE A 118 27.65 2.16 -23.41
CA PHE A 118 27.90 0.72 -23.27
C PHE A 118 27.38 0.20 -21.94
N HIS A 119 26.65 -0.91 -21.99
CA HIS A 119 26.00 -1.51 -20.83
C HIS A 119 26.94 -1.75 -19.64
N SER A 120 28.13 -2.33 -19.88
CA SER A 120 29.09 -2.64 -18.80
C SER A 120 29.51 -1.41 -18.00
N SER A 121 29.84 -0.30 -18.67
CA SER A 121 30.17 0.97 -18.01
C SER A 121 28.97 1.67 -17.36
N ASN A 122 27.76 1.49 -17.90
CA ASN A 122 26.53 2.01 -17.28
C ASN A 122 26.26 1.31 -15.94
N ALA A 123 26.36 -0.03 -15.93
CA ALA A 123 26.17 -0.85 -14.74
C ALA A 123 27.27 -0.58 -13.69
N LEU A 124 28.52 -0.39 -14.11
CA LEU A 124 29.61 -0.01 -13.21
C LEU A 124 29.36 1.35 -12.56
N LEU A 125 28.98 2.38 -13.34
CA LEU A 125 28.70 3.70 -12.77
C LEU A 125 27.51 3.65 -11.79
N ALA A 126 26.45 2.92 -12.15
CA ALA A 126 25.30 2.72 -11.27
C ALA A 126 25.72 2.06 -9.95
N LEU A 127 26.55 1.01 -10.01
CA LEU A 127 27.12 0.35 -8.84
C LEU A 127 27.91 1.35 -7.96
N LYS A 128 28.80 2.15 -8.56
CA LYS A 128 29.60 3.13 -7.82
C LYS A 128 28.78 4.29 -7.28
N PHE A 129 27.68 4.66 -7.94
CA PHE A 129 26.73 5.62 -7.40
C PHE A 129 26.04 5.08 -6.15
N HIS A 130 25.52 3.85 -6.19
CA HIS A 130 24.91 3.22 -5.02
C HIS A 130 25.91 3.07 -3.86
N GLU A 131 27.12 2.57 -4.13
CA GLU A 131 28.19 2.48 -3.12
C GLU A 131 28.53 3.84 -2.51
N SER A 132 28.51 4.93 -3.30
CA SER A 132 28.83 6.26 -2.79
C SER A 132 27.69 6.85 -1.95
N MET A 133 26.45 6.67 -2.39
CA MET A 133 25.26 7.19 -1.71
C MET A 133 24.95 6.46 -0.40
N PHE A 134 25.27 5.17 -0.32
CA PHE A 134 24.88 4.31 0.80
C PHE A 134 26.05 3.72 1.58
N ARG A 135 27.25 4.30 1.44
CA ARG A 135 28.39 3.92 2.27
C ARG A 135 28.07 4.23 3.73
N THR A 136 28.21 3.23 4.59
CA THR A 136 28.09 3.39 6.04
C THR A 136 29.04 4.51 6.49
N ASN A 137 28.54 5.43 7.33
CA ASN A 137 29.22 6.64 7.86
C ASN A 137 29.10 7.94 7.05
N ARG A 138 28.25 8.02 6.02
CA ARG A 138 27.99 9.29 5.31
C ARG A 138 26.51 9.63 5.25
N ASP A 139 26.03 10.34 6.26
CA ASP A 139 24.62 10.73 6.33
C ASP A 139 24.29 11.92 5.41
N GLY A 140 23.36 11.67 4.50
CA GLY A 140 22.76 12.70 3.65
C GLY A 140 23.70 13.28 2.59
N LEU A 141 24.58 12.48 1.98
CA LEU A 141 25.39 12.93 0.83
C LEU A 141 24.49 13.56 -0.27
N PRO A 142 24.76 14.79 -0.74
CA PRO A 142 24.07 15.35 -1.89
C PRO A 142 24.26 14.49 -3.14
N VAL A 143 23.19 14.28 -3.90
CA VAL A 143 23.18 13.39 -5.08
C VAL A 143 24.20 13.81 -6.15
N GLY A 144 24.44 15.11 -6.32
CA GLY A 144 25.44 15.62 -7.25
C GLY A 144 26.88 15.25 -6.85
N LEU A 145 27.19 15.31 -5.55
CA LEU A 145 28.48 14.84 -5.02
C LEU A 145 28.61 13.33 -5.13
N GLY A 146 27.54 12.59 -4.85
CA GLY A 146 27.50 11.13 -5.05
C GLY A 146 27.80 10.73 -6.50
N LEU A 147 27.21 11.42 -7.48
CA LEU A 147 27.51 11.19 -8.89
C LEU A 147 28.95 11.57 -9.25
N LEU A 148 29.46 12.69 -8.73
CA LEU A 148 30.83 13.12 -8.97
C LEU A 148 31.85 12.07 -8.47
N GLU A 149 31.69 11.59 -7.24
CA GLU A 149 32.54 10.54 -6.66
C GLU A 149 32.45 9.25 -7.47
N ALA A 150 31.23 8.82 -7.81
CA ALA A 150 31.00 7.62 -8.61
C ALA A 150 31.68 7.71 -9.97
N LYS A 151 31.61 8.87 -10.65
CA LYS A 151 32.30 9.11 -11.92
C LYS A 151 33.82 9.06 -11.76
N ALA A 152 34.38 9.68 -10.73
CA ALA A 152 35.83 9.67 -10.51
C ALA A 152 36.35 8.23 -10.30
N ILE A 153 35.65 7.43 -9.49
CA ILE A 153 35.98 6.03 -9.24
C ILE A 153 35.79 5.20 -10.51
N ALA A 154 34.64 5.29 -11.18
CA ALA A 154 34.35 4.53 -12.39
C ALA A 154 35.36 4.85 -13.50
N HIS A 155 35.73 6.13 -13.67
CA HIS A 155 36.72 6.58 -14.66
C HIS A 155 38.10 5.94 -14.45
N ALA A 156 38.51 5.74 -13.19
CA ALA A 156 39.77 5.06 -12.85
C ALA A 156 39.72 3.55 -13.11
N LEU A 157 38.55 2.92 -13.02
CA LEU A 157 38.36 1.48 -13.19
C LEU A 157 38.14 1.05 -14.64
N VAL A 158 37.71 1.96 -15.52
CA VAL A 158 37.52 1.64 -16.94
C VAL A 158 38.83 1.80 -17.72
N VAL A 159 39.15 0.80 -18.54
CA VAL A 159 40.43 0.74 -19.26
C VAL A 159 40.35 1.41 -20.64
N LYS A 160 39.24 1.26 -21.36
CA LYS A 160 39.08 1.79 -22.73
C LYS A 160 38.48 3.20 -22.71
N ASP A 161 38.98 4.08 -23.57
CA ASP A 161 38.53 5.48 -23.66
C ASP A 161 37.05 5.62 -24.04
N VAL A 162 36.50 4.66 -24.78
CA VAL A 162 35.06 4.61 -25.10
C VAL A 162 34.20 4.48 -23.83
N HIS A 163 34.67 3.76 -22.82
CA HIS A 163 33.97 3.62 -21.54
C HIS A 163 34.14 4.86 -20.65
N ARG A 164 35.31 5.51 -20.68
CA ARG A 164 35.54 6.81 -19.99
C ARG A 164 34.61 7.88 -20.53
N THR A 165 34.56 7.99 -21.85
CA THR A 165 33.64 8.90 -22.56
C THR A 165 32.19 8.61 -22.19
N ASN A 166 31.81 7.34 -22.08
CA ASN A 166 30.46 6.96 -21.66
C ASN A 166 30.13 7.42 -20.23
N VAL A 167 31.03 7.23 -19.27
CA VAL A 167 30.86 7.72 -17.88
C VAL A 167 30.70 9.25 -17.85
N ALA A 168 31.47 9.98 -18.67
CA ALA A 168 31.37 11.43 -18.75
C ALA A 168 30.00 11.93 -19.26
N ARG A 169 29.33 11.14 -20.11
CA ARG A 169 28.01 11.44 -20.71
C ARG A 169 26.82 11.26 -19.76
N TYR A 170 27.03 10.77 -18.54
CA TYR A 170 25.96 10.74 -17.54
C TYR A 170 25.75 12.14 -16.97
N SER A 171 24.51 12.59 -16.88
CA SER A 171 24.17 13.88 -16.28
C SER A 171 23.16 13.69 -15.17
N LEU A 172 23.23 14.56 -14.18
CA LEU A 172 22.14 14.78 -13.23
C LEU A 172 21.27 15.90 -13.81
N ILE A 173 19.97 15.65 -13.91
CA ILE A 173 18.94 16.61 -14.29
C ILE A 173 18.08 16.81 -13.04
N GLY A 174 18.01 18.05 -12.55
CA GLY A 174 17.42 18.41 -11.25
C GLY A 174 18.42 19.12 -10.32
N ASP A 175 18.09 19.20 -9.03
CA ASP A 175 18.92 19.88 -8.02
C ASP A 175 20.11 19.00 -7.58
N PRO A 176 21.38 19.40 -7.86
CA PRO A 176 22.55 18.62 -7.45
C PRO A 176 22.79 18.62 -5.94
N THR A 177 22.17 19.55 -5.20
CA THR A 177 22.28 19.67 -3.73
C THR A 177 21.27 18.82 -2.98
N LEU A 178 20.30 18.23 -3.70
CA LEU A 178 19.27 17.36 -3.16
C LEU A 178 19.90 16.22 -2.35
N ARG A 179 19.31 15.93 -1.19
CA ARG A 179 19.67 14.80 -0.33
C ARG A 179 18.51 13.82 -0.34
N LEU A 180 18.80 12.55 -0.56
CA LEU A 180 17.77 11.51 -0.50
C LEU A 180 17.13 11.47 0.89
N ALA A 181 15.82 11.29 0.93
CA ALA A 181 15.01 11.22 2.15
C ALA A 181 15.15 9.86 2.87
N VAL A 182 16.39 9.44 3.12
CA VAL A 182 16.70 8.23 3.90
C VAL A 182 16.56 8.55 5.40
N PRO A 183 15.85 7.71 6.18
CA PRO A 183 15.77 7.85 7.64
C PRO A 183 17.15 7.94 8.29
N ARG A 184 17.31 8.88 9.22
CA ARG A 184 18.58 9.09 9.95
C ARG A 184 18.52 8.62 11.40
N VAL A 185 17.31 8.39 11.90
CA VAL A 185 17.11 7.81 13.23
C VAL A 185 17.15 6.29 13.07
N GLY A 186 17.91 5.62 13.94
CA GLY A 186 18.08 4.18 13.89
C GLY A 186 16.95 3.45 14.60
N ILE A 187 16.71 2.21 14.20
CA ILE A 187 15.94 1.23 14.97
C ILE A 187 16.83 0.00 15.19
N VAL A 188 16.88 -0.47 16.43
CA VAL A 188 17.45 -1.78 16.75
C VAL A 188 16.32 -2.78 16.84
N ILE A 189 16.45 -3.89 16.12
CA ILE A 189 15.48 -4.98 16.08
C ILE A 189 16.07 -6.20 16.77
N GLU A 190 15.31 -6.79 17.67
CA GLU A 190 15.61 -8.03 18.37
C GLU A 190 14.55 -9.07 17.98
N LEU A 191 15.04 -10.20 17.49
CA LEU A 191 14.26 -11.35 17.05
C LEU A 191 15.15 -12.61 17.25
N PRO A 192 14.59 -13.81 17.46
CA PRO A 192 15.38 -15.03 17.47
C PRO A 192 16.35 -15.15 16.27
N ASP A 193 17.50 -15.77 16.50
CA ASP A 193 18.48 -16.05 15.45
C ASP A 193 17.93 -17.04 14.41
N THR A 194 17.06 -17.94 14.87
CA THR A 194 16.39 -18.96 14.06
C THR A 194 14.88 -18.79 14.13
N LEU A 195 14.23 -18.88 12.97
CA LEU A 195 12.79 -18.98 12.82
C LEU A 195 12.44 -20.33 12.19
N GLU A 196 11.59 -21.10 12.88
CA GLU A 196 11.07 -22.38 12.38
C GLU A 196 9.68 -22.19 11.78
N ALA A 197 9.32 -22.99 10.77
CA ALA A 197 7.96 -22.96 10.22
C ALA A 197 6.93 -23.21 11.32
N LEU A 198 5.82 -22.47 11.29
CA LEU A 198 4.71 -22.48 12.27
C LEU A 198 5.06 -21.96 13.67
N GLN A 199 6.31 -21.55 13.91
CA GLN A 199 6.71 -20.95 15.18
C GLN A 199 5.94 -19.63 15.42
N GLU A 200 5.52 -19.40 16.67
CA GLU A 200 5.18 -18.06 17.15
C GLU A 200 6.46 -17.37 17.62
N ALA A 201 6.77 -16.21 17.07
CA ALA A 201 7.92 -15.40 17.45
C ALA A 201 7.47 -13.98 17.79
N THR A 202 8.21 -13.33 18.70
CA THR A 202 8.01 -11.92 19.04
C THR A 202 9.21 -11.12 18.60
N LEU A 203 8.95 -10.08 17.82
CA LEU A 203 9.91 -9.06 17.44
C LEU A 203 9.82 -7.91 18.44
N HIS A 204 10.96 -7.47 18.95
CA HIS A 204 11.08 -6.25 19.75
C HIS A 204 11.89 -5.21 18.98
N GLY A 205 11.43 -3.97 19.00
CA GLY A 205 12.11 -2.86 18.36
C GLY A 205 12.27 -1.68 19.32
N ARG A 206 13.41 -0.99 19.19
CA ARG A 206 13.66 0.28 19.90
C ARG A 206 14.26 1.32 18.98
N VAL A 207 13.72 2.53 19.04
CA VAL A 207 14.24 3.69 18.33
C VAL A 207 15.47 4.20 19.08
N VAL A 208 16.53 4.49 18.33
CA VAL A 208 17.83 4.87 18.90
C VAL A 208 18.40 6.12 18.23
N ASP A 209 19.24 6.83 18.99
CA ASP A 209 20.05 7.92 18.47
C ASP A 209 21.35 7.42 17.81
N ALA A 210 22.23 8.35 17.42
CA ALA A 210 23.50 8.04 16.78
C ALA A 210 24.49 7.28 17.70
N ASN A 211 24.27 7.28 19.01
CA ASN A 211 25.08 6.57 20.00
C ASN A 211 24.48 5.20 20.38
N ASN A 212 23.43 4.74 19.67
CA ASN A 212 22.61 3.57 20.01
C ASN A 212 21.87 3.68 21.36
N GLU A 213 21.75 4.89 21.91
CA GLU A 213 20.96 5.15 23.10
C GLU A 213 19.48 5.26 22.73
N LEU A 214 18.62 4.76 23.62
CA LEU A 214 17.18 4.77 23.40
C LEU A 214 16.64 6.21 23.31
N ARG A 215 15.82 6.44 22.29
CA ARG A 215 15.01 7.66 22.12
C ARG A 215 13.65 7.49 22.78
N ALA A 216 13.58 7.67 24.10
CA ALA A 216 12.34 7.52 24.86
C ALA A 216 11.30 8.60 24.56
N ASP A 217 11.67 9.67 23.86
CA ASP A 217 10.80 10.77 23.42
C ASP A 217 10.15 10.51 22.04
N TYR A 218 10.17 9.28 21.56
CA TYR A 218 9.67 8.89 20.24
C TYR A 218 8.36 8.12 20.35
N ASP A 219 7.25 8.82 20.17
CA ASP A 219 5.92 8.24 20.02
C ASP A 219 5.46 8.31 18.56
N GLY A 220 4.89 7.21 18.06
CA GLY A 220 4.63 7.09 16.64
C GLY A 220 3.96 5.79 16.23
N GLN A 221 4.08 5.48 14.96
CA GLN A 221 3.67 4.20 14.39
C GLN A 221 4.81 3.62 13.58
N ALA A 222 5.05 2.32 13.68
CA ALA A 222 6.01 1.59 12.88
C ALA A 222 5.33 0.58 11.96
N LEU A 223 5.80 0.52 10.71
CA LEU A 223 5.56 -0.61 9.81
C LEU A 223 6.68 -1.63 10.01
N VAL A 224 6.32 -2.81 10.50
CA VAL A 224 7.26 -3.93 10.70
C VAL A 224 7.09 -4.93 9.58
N ARG A 225 8.21 -5.40 9.02
CA ARG A 225 8.26 -6.45 8.01
C ARG A 225 9.28 -7.51 8.40
N VAL A 226 8.91 -8.77 8.23
CA VAL A 226 9.83 -9.90 8.32
C VAL A 226 9.80 -10.63 6.98
N PHE A 227 10.97 -10.98 6.48
CA PHE A 227 11.21 -11.55 5.18
C PHE A 227 11.84 -12.94 5.34
N ASP A 228 11.41 -13.85 4.48
CA ASP A 228 12.10 -15.11 4.24
C ASP A 228 13.51 -14.87 3.70
N SER A 229 14.28 -15.94 3.57
CA SER A 229 15.62 -15.89 3.00
C SER A 229 15.61 -15.59 1.51
N ALA A 230 16.58 -14.81 1.08
CA ALA A 230 16.89 -14.72 -0.35
C ALA A 230 17.36 -16.09 -0.88
N VAL A 231 16.93 -16.44 -2.08
CA VAL A 231 17.29 -17.70 -2.73
C VAL A 231 17.95 -17.45 -4.08
N LEU A 232 18.82 -18.37 -4.47
CA LEU A 232 19.39 -18.38 -5.81
C LEU A 232 18.39 -19.06 -6.76
N SER A 233 17.80 -18.26 -7.64
CA SER A 233 16.81 -18.71 -8.61
C SER A 233 17.43 -18.82 -9.99
N ASP A 234 16.94 -19.75 -10.80
CA ASP A 234 17.30 -19.94 -12.19
C ASP A 234 16.18 -19.40 -13.09
N LEU A 235 16.56 -18.65 -14.10
CA LEU A 235 15.67 -18.16 -15.14
C LEU A 235 16.30 -18.47 -16.50
N ASP A 236 15.90 -19.60 -17.09
CA ASP A 236 16.40 -20.10 -18.37
C ASP A 236 17.95 -20.12 -18.46
N GLY A 237 18.62 -20.56 -17.38
CA GLY A 237 20.08 -20.63 -17.25
C GLY A 237 20.74 -19.34 -16.75
N LEU A 238 19.96 -18.28 -16.48
CA LEU A 238 20.43 -17.06 -15.81
C LEU A 238 20.17 -17.17 -14.31
N LEU A 239 21.22 -17.40 -13.54
CA LEU A 239 21.15 -17.42 -12.08
C LEU A 239 21.04 -15.99 -11.54
N TYR A 240 20.09 -15.78 -10.63
CA TYR A 240 19.88 -14.49 -9.97
C TYR A 240 19.44 -14.67 -8.52
N VAL A 241 19.69 -13.67 -7.68
CA VAL A 241 19.25 -13.67 -6.28
C VAL A 241 17.83 -13.09 -6.20
N GLN A 242 16.87 -13.97 -6.01
CA GLN A 242 15.49 -13.61 -5.67
C GLN A 242 15.46 -13.20 -4.20
N GLN A 243 14.82 -12.06 -3.91
CA GLN A 243 14.63 -11.65 -2.51
C GLN A 243 13.59 -12.55 -1.85
N GLY A 244 13.75 -12.82 -0.55
CA GLY A 244 12.76 -13.58 0.19
C GLY A 244 11.42 -12.87 0.26
N SER A 245 10.35 -13.65 0.24
CA SER A 245 8.98 -13.16 0.38
C SER A 245 8.74 -12.56 1.77
N VAL A 246 7.76 -11.67 1.88
CA VAL A 246 7.35 -11.12 3.17
C VAL A 246 6.59 -12.21 3.92
N ILE A 247 7.07 -12.61 5.11
CA ILE A 247 6.40 -13.61 5.96
C ILE A 247 5.56 -12.97 7.05
N PHE A 248 5.79 -11.69 7.35
CA PHE A 248 4.97 -10.89 8.25
C PHE A 248 5.02 -9.42 7.84
N ARG A 249 3.87 -8.74 7.89
CA ARG A 249 3.73 -7.31 7.68
C ARG A 249 2.63 -6.78 8.60
N GLY A 250 2.92 -5.72 9.35
CA GLY A 250 1.93 -5.12 10.24
C GLY A 250 2.33 -3.75 10.79
N HIS A 251 1.32 -2.98 11.19
CA HIS A 251 1.50 -1.71 11.88
C HIS A 251 1.47 -1.91 13.39
N VAL A 252 2.37 -1.24 14.10
CA VAL A 252 2.48 -1.24 15.56
C VAL A 252 2.65 0.17 16.08
N ASP A 253 2.09 0.43 17.26
CA ASP A 253 2.34 1.69 17.96
C ASP A 253 3.75 1.69 18.54
N VAL A 254 4.42 2.84 18.43
CA VAL A 254 5.69 3.11 19.10
C VAL A 254 5.37 3.98 20.31
N VAL A 255 5.71 3.49 21.50
CA VAL A 255 5.50 4.16 22.78
C VAL A 255 6.82 4.23 23.53
N ASP A 256 7.21 5.43 23.95
CA ASP A 256 8.50 5.69 24.62
C ASP A 256 9.69 5.09 23.83
N GLY A 257 9.65 5.23 22.51
CA GLY A 257 10.65 4.70 21.59
C GLY A 257 10.69 3.18 21.46
N ARG A 258 9.68 2.44 21.92
CA ARG A 258 9.64 0.97 21.85
C ARG A 258 8.38 0.48 21.14
N PHE A 259 8.50 -0.68 20.51
CA PHE A 259 7.39 -1.39 19.91
C PHE A 259 7.64 -2.90 19.92
N SER A 260 6.58 -3.67 19.72
CA SER A 260 6.66 -5.13 19.57
C SER A 260 5.60 -5.64 18.60
N ALA A 261 5.94 -6.71 17.87
CA ALA A 261 5.02 -7.43 17.00
C ALA A 261 5.15 -8.93 17.25
N THR A 262 4.03 -9.65 17.19
CA THR A 262 4.00 -11.11 17.26
C THR A 262 3.66 -11.66 15.89
N LEU A 263 4.45 -12.61 15.41
CA LEU A 263 4.29 -13.25 14.12
C LEU A 263 4.15 -14.77 14.26
N ARG A 264 3.34 -15.37 13.38
CA ARG A 264 3.39 -16.80 13.06
C ARG A 264 4.21 -16.95 11.79
N VAL A 265 5.24 -17.79 11.84
CA VAL A 265 6.05 -18.10 10.65
C VAL A 265 5.24 -19.01 9.72
N PRO A 266 4.95 -18.62 8.46
CA PRO A 266 4.20 -19.45 7.53
C PRO A 266 4.91 -20.77 7.22
N LYS A 267 4.15 -21.80 6.84
CA LYS A 267 4.69 -23.10 6.43
C LYS A 267 5.56 -23.04 5.16
N ASP A 268 5.34 -22.02 4.33
CA ASP A 268 5.94 -21.84 3.01
C ASP A 268 7.34 -21.22 3.00
N ILE A 269 7.96 -21.01 4.17
CA ILE A 269 9.32 -20.48 4.23
C ILE A 269 10.33 -21.34 3.47
N SER A 270 11.42 -20.71 3.04
CA SER A 270 12.58 -21.37 2.45
C SER A 270 13.37 -22.09 3.54
N TYR A 271 13.26 -23.43 3.57
CA TYR A 271 13.98 -24.26 4.54
C TYR A 271 15.49 -24.27 4.28
N ARG A 272 16.29 -24.17 5.35
CA ARG A 272 17.76 -24.24 5.35
C ARG A 272 18.43 -23.08 4.62
N ALA A 273 17.92 -21.88 4.84
CA ALA A 273 18.46 -20.65 4.28
C ALA A 273 18.73 -19.62 5.39
N ALA A 274 19.79 -18.83 5.24
CA ALA A 274 20.34 -17.99 6.31
C ALA A 274 20.37 -16.49 5.96
N ASP A 275 19.61 -16.09 4.95
CA ASP A 275 19.56 -14.71 4.43
C ASP A 275 18.22 -14.04 4.76
N GLY A 276 17.50 -14.53 5.78
CA GLY A 276 16.28 -13.92 6.29
C GLY A 276 16.55 -12.54 6.89
N ARG A 277 15.52 -11.69 6.90
CA ARG A 277 15.66 -10.31 7.36
C ARG A 277 14.40 -9.80 8.05
N ALA A 278 14.54 -8.90 9.01
CA ALA A 278 13.46 -8.10 9.56
C ALA A 278 13.79 -6.61 9.38
N SER A 279 12.79 -5.78 9.12
CA SER A 279 12.91 -4.33 9.05
C SER A 279 11.76 -3.64 9.77
N ALA A 280 12.01 -2.39 10.16
CA ALA A 280 11.00 -1.51 10.70
C ALA A 280 11.23 -0.10 10.16
N TYR A 281 10.13 0.56 9.76
CA TYR A 281 10.09 1.97 9.41
C TYR A 281 9.10 2.67 10.33
N ALA A 282 9.57 3.62 11.15
CA ALA A 282 8.73 4.34 12.10
C ALA A 282 8.59 5.82 11.72
N VAL A 283 7.40 6.36 11.98
CA VAL A 283 7.08 7.78 11.84
C VAL A 283 6.46 8.28 13.12
N ARG A 284 6.85 9.48 13.54
CA ARG A 284 6.23 10.16 14.69
C ARG A 284 4.80 10.58 14.38
N THR A 285 3.92 10.47 15.38
CA THR A 285 2.50 10.86 15.26
C THR A 285 2.14 12.07 16.13
N ASP A 286 3.06 12.55 16.96
CA ASP A 286 2.87 13.66 17.92
C ASP A 286 2.87 15.07 17.31
N GLY A 287 2.52 15.20 16.03
CA GLY A 287 2.19 16.49 15.41
C GLY A 287 3.36 17.43 15.15
N THR A 288 4.61 17.04 15.42
CA THR A 288 5.78 17.80 14.98
C THR A 288 5.97 17.57 13.47
N GLN A 289 5.27 18.35 12.66
CA GLN A 289 5.58 18.54 11.25
C GLN A 289 6.63 19.64 11.13
N ASN A 290 7.62 19.48 10.24
CA ASN A 290 8.49 20.60 9.89
C ASN A 290 7.73 21.62 9.03
N ALA A 291 8.33 22.78 8.73
CA ALA A 291 7.72 23.82 7.89
C ALA A 291 7.31 23.35 6.47
N THR A 292 7.68 22.13 6.06
CA THR A 292 7.32 21.49 4.80
C THR A 292 6.27 20.38 4.95
N GLY A 293 5.65 20.20 6.14
CA GLY A 293 4.62 19.20 6.38
C GLY A 293 5.12 17.74 6.50
N LEU A 294 6.44 17.53 6.57
CA LEU A 294 7.06 16.21 6.66
C LEU A 294 7.23 15.80 8.13
N ALA A 295 7.03 14.50 8.42
CA ALA A 295 7.29 13.92 9.73
C ALA A 295 8.72 14.24 10.17
N THR A 296 8.87 14.81 11.37
CA THR A 296 10.12 15.48 11.80
C THR A 296 11.32 14.57 12.01
N ALA A 297 11.17 13.25 11.98
CA ALA A 297 12.28 12.29 12.02
C ALA A 297 11.78 10.85 11.76
N PRO A 298 11.64 10.40 10.50
CA PRO A 298 11.42 8.98 10.26
C PRO A 298 12.62 8.18 10.77
N ALA A 299 12.34 7.01 11.33
CA ALA A 299 13.35 6.08 11.81
C ALA A 299 13.30 4.78 10.99
N PHE A 300 14.46 4.16 10.78
CA PHE A 300 14.54 2.88 10.11
C PHE A 300 15.60 2.00 10.75
N GLY A 301 15.36 0.70 10.73
CA GLY A 301 16.34 -0.30 11.13
C GLY A 301 16.04 -1.64 10.50
N ALA A 302 17.08 -2.45 10.36
CA ALA A 302 16.97 -3.79 9.85
C ALA A 302 17.92 -4.74 10.56
N ARG A 303 17.52 -6.00 10.63
CA ARG A 303 18.31 -7.12 11.11
C ARG A 303 18.33 -8.19 10.04
N SER A 304 19.51 -8.49 9.51
CA SER A 304 19.73 -9.50 8.48
C SER A 304 20.31 -10.78 9.08
N LYS A 305 20.46 -11.82 8.25
CA LYS A 305 21.08 -13.10 8.59
C LYS A 305 20.28 -13.91 9.61
N ILE A 306 18.96 -13.86 9.49
CA ILE A 306 18.06 -14.72 10.25
C ILE A 306 18.06 -16.09 9.57
N LEU A 307 18.26 -17.15 10.35
CA LEU A 307 18.20 -18.52 9.89
C LEU A 307 16.75 -18.99 9.82
N LEU A 308 16.32 -19.49 8.67
CA LEU A 308 15.02 -20.14 8.50
C LEU A 308 15.23 -21.64 8.29
N GLU A 309 14.84 -22.44 9.28
CA GLU A 309 15.00 -23.88 9.23
C GLU A 309 14.00 -24.62 10.11
N GLY A 310 13.72 -25.88 9.76
CA GLY A 310 12.88 -26.75 10.58
C GLY A 310 11.41 -26.34 10.63
N THR A 311 10.67 -27.10 11.42
CA THR A 311 9.26 -26.87 11.73
C THR A 311 9.12 -27.01 13.23
N ALA A 312 8.47 -26.03 13.85
CA ALA A 312 8.29 -26.04 15.28
C ALA A 312 7.45 -27.25 15.72
N ARG A 313 7.81 -27.78 16.89
CA ARG A 313 7.21 -29.00 17.47
C ARG A 313 6.07 -28.65 18.41
N ASP A 314 5.22 -29.64 18.67
CA ASP A 314 4.13 -29.54 19.65
C ASP A 314 3.15 -28.39 19.34
N ILE A 315 2.92 -28.16 18.04
CA ILE A 315 1.96 -27.18 17.54
C ILE A 315 0.62 -27.87 17.29
N ASP A 316 -0.45 -27.27 17.83
CA ASP A 316 -1.81 -27.69 17.54
C ASP A 316 -2.13 -27.52 16.05
N PRO A 317 -2.62 -28.56 15.36
CA PRO A 317 -2.92 -28.46 13.94
C PRO A 317 -4.12 -27.54 13.70
N ASP A 318 -3.99 -26.68 12.69
CA ASP A 318 -5.12 -25.93 12.14
C ASP A 318 -5.61 -26.60 10.85
N VAL A 319 -6.93 -26.70 10.70
CA VAL A 319 -7.61 -27.28 9.53
C VAL A 319 -8.69 -26.35 8.97
N ASP A 320 -8.95 -25.23 9.64
CA ASP A 320 -9.94 -24.25 9.20
C ASP A 320 -9.24 -23.13 8.44
N GLY A 321 -9.87 -22.63 7.38
CA GLY A 321 -9.34 -21.47 6.67
C GLY A 321 -9.70 -20.15 7.35
N PRO A 322 -9.09 -19.04 6.92
CA PRO A 322 -9.30 -17.73 7.54
C PRO A 322 -10.75 -17.26 7.42
N GLN A 323 -11.23 -16.56 8.44
CA GLN A 323 -12.52 -15.84 8.36
C GLN A 323 -12.32 -14.54 7.59
N ILE A 324 -13.16 -14.31 6.58
CA ILE A 324 -13.08 -13.13 5.70
C ILE A 324 -14.38 -12.33 5.82
N ARG A 325 -14.26 -11.06 6.20
CA ARG A 325 -15.37 -10.10 6.22
C ARG A 325 -15.13 -9.00 5.21
N ILE A 326 -15.88 -9.02 4.11
CA ILE A 326 -15.83 -8.02 3.05
C ILE A 326 -16.62 -6.78 3.45
N GLY A 327 -16.07 -5.61 3.12
CA GLY A 327 -16.74 -4.31 3.23
C GLY A 327 -16.05 -3.28 2.34
N PHE A 328 -16.57 -2.06 2.31
CA PHE A 328 -16.03 -0.98 1.48
C PHE A 328 -15.83 0.30 2.27
N GLN A 329 -14.86 1.11 1.85
CA GLN A 329 -14.60 2.41 2.46
C GLN A 329 -15.84 3.31 2.40
N GLY A 330 -16.09 4.04 3.48
CA GLY A 330 -17.27 4.91 3.62
C GLY A 330 -18.54 4.17 4.07
N GLN A 331 -18.52 2.83 4.15
CA GLN A 331 -19.63 2.04 4.67
C GLN A 331 -19.37 1.62 6.11
N THR A 332 -20.36 1.83 6.98
CA THR A 332 -20.29 1.38 8.38
C THR A 332 -20.60 -0.12 8.48
N THR A 333 -21.50 -0.62 7.64
CA THR A 333 -21.83 -2.05 7.50
C THR A 333 -22.12 -2.34 6.04
N PHE A 334 -21.43 -3.32 5.46
CA PHE A 334 -21.72 -3.83 4.13
C PHE A 334 -22.60 -5.07 4.22
N ARG A 335 -23.56 -5.20 3.30
CA ARG A 335 -24.35 -6.42 3.07
C ARG A 335 -24.22 -6.83 1.61
N ASP A 336 -24.28 -8.13 1.39
CA ASP A 336 -24.31 -8.70 0.04
C ASP A 336 -25.46 -8.07 -0.78
N GLY A 337 -25.12 -7.54 -1.95
CA GLY A 337 -26.02 -6.78 -2.82
C GLY A 337 -26.16 -5.30 -2.47
N ASP A 338 -25.35 -4.72 -1.56
CA ASP A 338 -25.39 -3.27 -1.30
C ASP A 338 -24.82 -2.44 -2.45
N PHE A 339 -25.23 -1.16 -2.49
CA PHE A 339 -24.65 -0.18 -3.39
C PHE A 339 -23.25 0.23 -2.93
N VAL A 340 -22.33 0.41 -3.88
CA VAL A 340 -20.98 0.92 -3.67
C VAL A 340 -20.70 2.12 -4.59
N ALA A 341 -19.61 2.84 -4.35
CA ALA A 341 -19.17 3.90 -5.26
C ALA A 341 -18.65 3.30 -6.59
N PRO A 342 -18.69 4.04 -7.72
CA PRO A 342 -18.18 3.55 -9.01
C PRO A 342 -16.71 3.15 -9.01
N GLN A 343 -15.87 3.80 -8.20
CA GLN A 343 -14.48 3.41 -7.95
C GLN A 343 -14.35 3.04 -6.47
N PRO A 344 -14.77 1.84 -6.07
CA PRO A 344 -14.86 1.48 -4.66
C PRO A 344 -13.48 1.09 -4.11
N VAL A 345 -13.26 1.38 -2.83
CA VAL A 345 -12.11 0.85 -2.08
C VAL A 345 -12.59 -0.31 -1.22
N LEU A 346 -12.17 -1.53 -1.57
CA LEU A 346 -12.40 -2.73 -0.79
C LEU A 346 -11.67 -2.62 0.55
N ARG A 347 -12.36 -2.90 1.65
CA ARG A 347 -11.80 -3.04 3.01
C ARG A 347 -12.24 -4.39 3.59
N ALA A 348 -11.39 -5.40 3.47
CA ALA A 348 -11.67 -6.73 4.01
C ALA A 348 -10.91 -6.97 5.31
N ILE A 349 -11.62 -7.41 6.36
CA ILE A 349 -11.00 -7.89 7.61
C ILE A 349 -10.82 -9.39 7.51
N LEU A 350 -9.58 -9.85 7.68
CA LEU A 350 -9.24 -11.27 7.71
C LEU A 350 -8.80 -11.61 9.13
N SER A 351 -9.23 -12.76 9.64
CA SER A 351 -8.82 -13.24 10.96
C SER A 351 -8.72 -14.76 11.02
N ASP A 352 -7.67 -15.24 11.67
CA ASP A 352 -7.36 -16.65 11.80
C ASP A 352 -6.46 -16.89 13.04
N PRO A 353 -6.69 -17.92 13.88
CA PRO A 353 -5.84 -18.22 15.04
C PRO A 353 -4.38 -18.50 14.69
N SER A 354 -4.14 -19.04 13.48
CA SER A 354 -2.85 -19.34 12.89
C SER A 354 -2.32 -18.21 12.01
N GLY A 355 -3.08 -17.13 11.83
CA GLY A 355 -2.67 -15.97 11.07
C GLY A 355 -2.87 -16.10 9.58
N ILE A 356 -2.71 -14.98 8.89
CA ILE A 356 -2.85 -14.91 7.44
C ILE A 356 -1.49 -15.09 6.79
N ASN A 357 -1.42 -16.00 5.81
CA ASN A 357 -0.23 -16.21 5.02
C ASN A 357 -0.09 -15.07 3.99
N VAL A 358 1.05 -14.38 4.09
CA VAL A 358 1.38 -13.20 3.28
C VAL A 358 2.62 -13.40 2.42
N THR A 359 3.13 -14.64 2.33
CA THR A 359 4.31 -14.96 1.50
C THR A 359 4.04 -14.64 0.04
N GLY A 360 2.80 -14.84 -0.42
CA GLY A 360 2.44 -14.67 -1.82
C GLY A 360 3.15 -15.66 -2.74
N GLU A 361 3.60 -16.79 -2.19
CA GLU A 361 4.11 -17.90 -2.99
C GLU A 361 3.04 -18.39 -3.98
N THR A 362 3.49 -18.92 -5.11
CA THR A 362 2.57 -19.37 -6.17
C THR A 362 1.61 -20.42 -5.64
N GLY A 363 0.30 -20.11 -5.67
CA GLY A 363 -0.77 -20.97 -5.15
C GLY A 363 -1.30 -20.51 -3.79
N HIS A 364 -0.57 -19.67 -3.05
CA HIS A 364 -0.95 -19.14 -1.74
C HIS A 364 -1.02 -17.60 -1.73
N GLU A 365 -1.29 -16.98 -2.88
CA GLU A 365 -1.57 -15.55 -2.94
C GLU A 365 -2.94 -15.21 -2.32
N ILE A 366 -3.07 -13.99 -1.79
CA ILE A 366 -4.40 -13.41 -1.55
C ILE A 366 -4.92 -12.96 -2.91
N GLU A 367 -6.00 -13.61 -3.37
CA GLU A 367 -6.56 -13.41 -4.70
C GLU A 367 -7.89 -12.66 -4.60
N LEU A 368 -8.00 -11.57 -5.34
CA LEU A 368 -9.24 -10.87 -5.58
C LEU A 368 -9.70 -11.12 -7.02
N ILE A 369 -10.98 -11.43 -7.21
CA ILE A 369 -11.61 -11.55 -8.52
C ILE A 369 -12.78 -10.56 -8.56
N VAL A 370 -12.79 -9.68 -9.57
CA VAL A 370 -13.89 -8.75 -9.84
C VAL A 370 -14.34 -9.00 -11.27
N ASP A 371 -15.60 -9.42 -11.47
CA ASP A 371 -16.16 -9.75 -12.79
C ASP A 371 -15.23 -10.58 -13.68
N GLU A 372 -14.71 -11.68 -13.12
CA GLU A 372 -13.76 -12.63 -13.75
C GLU A 372 -12.30 -12.13 -13.85
N GLU A 373 -12.02 -10.85 -13.59
CA GLU A 373 -10.64 -10.34 -13.59
C GLU A 373 -9.91 -10.68 -12.28
N ARG A 374 -8.89 -11.54 -12.37
CA ARG A 374 -8.04 -11.92 -11.24
C ARG A 374 -6.93 -10.89 -11.00
N MET A 375 -6.83 -10.45 -9.74
CA MET A 375 -5.76 -9.62 -9.21
C MET A 375 -5.12 -10.26 -7.97
N VAL A 376 -3.80 -10.19 -7.88
CA VAL A 376 -3.05 -10.60 -6.68
C VAL A 376 -2.93 -9.39 -5.77
N VAL A 377 -3.48 -9.50 -4.56
CA VAL A 377 -3.61 -8.38 -3.62
C VAL A 377 -2.91 -8.62 -2.29
N THR A 378 -2.03 -9.63 -2.21
CA THR A 378 -1.27 -9.97 -0.99
C THR A 378 -0.55 -8.75 -0.40
N ASP A 379 -0.05 -7.85 -1.26
CA ASP A 379 0.71 -6.68 -0.81
C ASP A 379 -0.09 -5.58 -0.12
N HIS A 380 -1.41 -5.66 -0.24
CA HIS A 380 -2.35 -4.72 0.38
C HIS A 380 -2.81 -5.16 1.77
N TYR A 381 -2.44 -6.36 2.23
CA TYR A 381 -2.78 -6.85 3.55
C TYR A 381 -1.75 -6.43 4.60
N ASN A 382 -2.25 -5.90 5.71
CA ASN A 382 -1.45 -5.57 6.89
C ASN A 382 -2.08 -6.15 8.16
N SER A 383 -1.26 -6.76 9.00
CA SER A 383 -1.66 -7.18 10.34
C SER A 383 -1.95 -5.95 11.22
N LEU A 384 -2.99 -6.03 12.03
CA LEU A 384 -3.44 -4.94 12.91
C LEU A 384 -2.79 -5.08 14.28
N ALA A 385 -2.38 -3.95 14.87
CA ALA A 385 -1.84 -3.87 16.23
C ALA A 385 -0.67 -4.84 16.51
N GLY A 386 0.13 -5.16 15.49
CA GLY A 386 1.24 -6.11 15.61
C GLY A 386 0.85 -7.55 15.92
N ASP A 387 -0.42 -7.93 15.75
CA ASP A 387 -0.89 -9.30 15.96
C ASP A 387 -1.17 -9.99 14.62
N TYR A 388 -0.48 -11.09 14.38
CA TYR A 388 -0.61 -11.90 13.17
C TYR A 388 -2.02 -12.47 12.93
N ARG A 389 -2.84 -12.59 13.98
CA ARG A 389 -4.16 -13.26 13.94
C ARG A 389 -5.24 -12.46 13.22
N ARG A 390 -5.05 -11.15 13.03
CA ARG A 390 -6.05 -10.30 12.42
C ARG A 390 -5.40 -9.19 11.62
N GLY A 391 -5.93 -8.94 10.43
CA GLY A 391 -5.46 -7.85 9.59
C GLY A 391 -6.55 -7.23 8.74
N LEU A 392 -6.11 -6.23 7.99
CA LEU A 392 -6.92 -5.44 7.08
C LEU A 392 -6.28 -5.49 5.70
N LEU A 393 -7.10 -5.82 4.69
CA LEU A 393 -6.78 -5.73 3.28
C LEU A 393 -7.52 -4.51 2.69
N GLU A 394 -6.77 -3.55 2.14
CA GLU A 394 -7.32 -2.36 1.48
C GLU A 394 -6.89 -2.28 0.02
N VAL A 395 -7.85 -2.40 -0.91
CA VAL A 395 -7.58 -2.41 -2.35
C VAL A 395 -8.50 -1.42 -3.04
N GLU A 396 -7.92 -0.46 -3.76
CA GLU A 396 -8.67 0.41 -4.66
C GLU A 396 -8.99 -0.38 -5.94
N LEU A 397 -10.27 -0.52 -6.26
CA LEU A 397 -10.72 -1.23 -7.44
C LEU A 397 -10.73 -0.30 -8.66
N PRO A 398 -10.64 -0.83 -9.89
CA PRO A 398 -10.87 -0.04 -11.09
C PRO A 398 -12.27 0.58 -11.06
N VAL A 399 -12.48 1.60 -11.92
CA VAL A 399 -13.81 2.15 -12.14
C VAL A 399 -14.71 1.04 -12.72
N LEU A 400 -15.81 0.78 -12.03
CA LEU A 400 -16.83 -0.18 -12.41
C LEU A 400 -17.96 0.54 -13.14
N GLU A 401 -18.45 -0.07 -14.21
CA GLU A 401 -19.62 0.40 -14.94
C GLU A 401 -20.88 0.31 -14.07
N PRO A 402 -21.96 1.03 -14.37
CA PRO A 402 -23.21 0.84 -13.64
C PRO A 402 -23.83 -0.55 -13.83
N GLY A 403 -24.23 -1.19 -12.72
CA GLY A 403 -24.83 -2.52 -12.75
C GLY A 403 -24.54 -3.36 -11.51
N ASP A 404 -24.85 -4.65 -11.61
CA ASP A 404 -24.49 -5.65 -10.61
C ASP A 404 -23.12 -6.25 -10.97
N HIS A 405 -22.25 -6.39 -9.98
CA HIS A 405 -20.91 -6.95 -10.13
C HIS A 405 -20.68 -8.06 -9.11
N THR A 406 -19.79 -8.98 -9.46
CA THR A 406 -19.39 -10.08 -8.57
C THR A 406 -17.97 -9.88 -8.06
N LEU A 407 -17.79 -10.03 -6.76
CA LEU A 407 -16.49 -9.94 -6.11
C LEU A 407 -16.21 -11.22 -5.32
N SER A 408 -15.05 -11.83 -5.51
CA SER A 408 -14.58 -12.97 -4.72
C SER A 408 -13.19 -12.74 -4.18
N LEU A 409 -13.02 -12.96 -2.87
CA LEU A 409 -11.74 -12.87 -2.18
C LEU A 409 -11.35 -14.25 -1.63
N ARG A 410 -10.13 -14.70 -1.93
CA ARG A 410 -9.53 -15.91 -1.36
C ARG A 410 -8.27 -15.57 -0.58
N ALA A 411 -8.12 -16.15 0.59
CA ALA A 411 -6.94 -16.02 1.43
C ALA A 411 -6.57 -17.37 2.07
N TRP A 412 -5.34 -17.44 2.57
CA TRP A 412 -4.74 -18.61 3.19
C TRP A 412 -4.25 -18.29 4.59
N ASP A 413 -4.29 -19.27 5.49
CA ASP A 413 -3.64 -19.19 6.79
C ASP A 413 -2.17 -19.68 6.73
N SER A 414 -1.43 -19.56 7.83
CA SER A 414 -0.03 -20.03 7.93
C SER A 414 0.14 -21.55 7.80
N PHE A 415 -0.93 -22.34 7.92
CA PHE A 415 -0.94 -23.80 7.75
C PHE A 415 -1.32 -24.24 6.32
N ASN A 416 -1.65 -23.26 5.46
CA ASN A 416 -2.14 -23.42 4.10
C ASN A 416 -3.57 -23.97 4.00
N ASN A 417 -4.43 -23.66 4.96
CA ASN A 417 -5.87 -23.76 4.82
C ASN A 417 -6.41 -22.50 4.13
N SER A 418 -7.40 -22.64 3.23
CA SER A 418 -7.90 -21.52 2.44
C SER A 418 -9.40 -21.32 2.58
N THR A 419 -9.82 -20.07 2.60
CA THR A 419 -11.23 -19.67 2.53
C THR A 419 -11.44 -18.79 1.31
N ARG A 420 -12.55 -18.98 0.59
CA ARG A 420 -13.02 -18.09 -0.46
C ARG A 420 -14.41 -17.56 -0.08
N VAL A 421 -14.56 -16.24 -0.07
CA VAL A 421 -15.86 -15.57 0.14
C VAL A 421 -16.21 -14.80 -1.13
N GLY A 422 -17.47 -14.86 -1.53
CA GLY A 422 -18.02 -14.12 -2.67
C GLY A 422 -19.19 -13.24 -2.24
N VAL A 423 -19.30 -12.06 -2.84
CA VAL A 423 -20.39 -11.10 -2.64
C VAL A 423 -20.77 -10.46 -3.97
N THR A 424 -21.99 -9.95 -4.04
CA THR A 424 -22.51 -9.10 -5.11
C THR A 424 -22.47 -7.65 -4.63
N ILE A 425 -22.12 -6.74 -5.52
CA ILE A 425 -22.15 -5.29 -5.28
C ILE A 425 -22.92 -4.61 -6.41
N ARG A 426 -23.49 -3.44 -6.13
CA ARG A 426 -24.25 -2.67 -7.12
C ARG A 426 -23.66 -1.28 -7.31
N VAL A 427 -23.44 -0.90 -8.56
CA VAL A 427 -23.00 0.44 -8.95
C VAL A 427 -24.22 1.19 -9.52
N PRO A 428 -24.55 2.38 -8.99
CA PRO A 428 -25.75 3.11 -9.40
C PRO A 428 -25.66 3.60 -10.86
N ALA A 429 -26.74 3.40 -11.63
CA ALA A 429 -26.89 3.95 -13.00
C ALA A 429 -27.16 5.45 -13.03
N SER A 430 -27.81 5.99 -11.99
CA SER A 430 -27.95 7.43 -11.77
C SER A 430 -28.19 7.73 -10.30
N THR A 431 -27.77 8.90 -9.87
CA THR A 431 -27.94 9.44 -8.50
C THR A 431 -29.35 9.97 -8.21
N GLN A 432 -30.23 10.05 -9.22
CA GLN A 432 -31.53 10.76 -9.12
C GLN A 432 -32.55 10.09 -8.18
N GLN A 433 -32.33 8.84 -7.79
CA GLN A 433 -33.03 8.19 -6.67
C GLN A 433 -31.98 7.70 -5.66
N GLY A 434 -31.47 8.66 -4.89
CA GLY A 434 -30.37 8.49 -3.93
C GLY A 434 -30.71 7.72 -2.66
N LEU A 435 -32.00 7.63 -2.32
CA LEU A 435 -32.49 7.18 -1.01
C LEU A 435 -33.69 6.24 -1.16
N SER A 436 -33.62 5.06 -0.53
CA SER A 436 -34.74 4.11 -0.42
C SER A 436 -34.85 3.50 0.98
N ASP A 437 -35.95 2.78 1.20
CA ASP A 437 -36.17 1.89 2.35
C ASP A 437 -36.03 2.55 3.73
N LEU A 438 -36.47 3.81 3.84
CA LEU A 438 -36.51 4.53 5.11
C LEU A 438 -37.59 3.95 6.03
N LEU A 439 -37.17 3.17 7.03
CA LEU A 439 -38.05 2.48 7.97
C LEU A 439 -37.59 2.73 9.41
N PHE A 440 -38.51 2.55 10.36
CA PHE A 440 -38.21 2.47 11.79
C PHE A 440 -38.59 1.07 12.29
N TYR A 441 -37.72 0.45 13.09
CA TYR A 441 -37.98 -0.88 13.67
C TYR A 441 -37.50 -0.98 15.13
N PRO A 442 -38.24 -1.65 16.02
CA PRO A 442 -39.59 -2.16 15.81
C PRO A 442 -40.63 -1.03 15.71
N ASN A 443 -41.65 -1.23 14.89
CA ASN A 443 -42.77 -0.29 14.75
C ASN A 443 -44.09 -1.08 14.67
N PRO A 444 -44.99 -0.99 15.68
CA PRO A 444 -44.94 -0.10 16.85
C PRO A 444 -43.81 -0.44 17.85
N SER A 445 -43.35 0.59 18.58
CA SER A 445 -42.34 0.47 19.66
C SER A 445 -42.98 0.72 21.04
N PRO A 446 -42.62 -0.03 22.09
CA PRO A 446 -43.18 0.17 23.43
C PRO A 446 -42.82 1.51 24.07
N ASP A 447 -41.58 1.97 23.88
CA ASP A 447 -41.03 3.16 24.53
C ASP A 447 -40.44 4.17 23.52
N GLY A 448 -40.61 3.90 22.22
CA GLY A 448 -40.07 4.70 21.13
C GLY A 448 -38.61 4.41 20.83
N LYS A 449 -37.94 3.48 21.54
CA LYS A 449 -36.59 3.06 21.18
C LYS A 449 -36.62 2.08 20.01
N GLY A 450 -35.58 2.14 19.19
CA GLY A 450 -35.44 1.28 18.02
C GLY A 450 -34.29 1.75 17.14
N HIS A 451 -34.40 1.48 15.85
CA HIS A 451 -33.46 1.96 14.86
C HIS A 451 -34.16 2.39 13.58
N PHE A 452 -33.60 3.43 12.96
CA PHE A 452 -33.95 3.82 11.61
C PHE A 452 -33.05 3.10 10.62
N THR A 453 -33.61 2.59 9.54
CA THR A 453 -32.87 1.99 8.43
C THR A 453 -33.13 2.75 7.15
N TYR A 454 -32.15 2.82 6.27
CA TYR A 454 -32.31 3.35 4.92
C TYR A 454 -31.18 2.85 4.03
N VAL A 455 -31.34 2.94 2.71
CA VAL A 455 -30.31 2.60 1.74
C VAL A 455 -29.97 3.84 0.92
N LEU A 456 -28.68 4.12 0.77
CA LEU A 456 -28.19 5.15 -0.15
C LEU A 456 -27.62 4.49 -1.40
N SER A 457 -28.07 4.90 -2.58
CA SER A 457 -27.48 4.41 -3.83
C SER A 457 -26.17 5.12 -4.18
N SER A 458 -25.84 6.23 -3.51
CA SER A 458 -24.63 7.03 -3.78
C SER A 458 -24.15 7.76 -2.53
N PRO A 459 -22.86 8.18 -2.47
CA PRO A 459 -22.33 8.97 -1.37
C PRO A 459 -23.03 10.32 -1.19
N ALA A 460 -23.12 10.76 0.05
CA ALA A 460 -23.72 12.01 0.49
C ALA A 460 -22.72 12.93 1.20
N THR A 461 -23.02 14.22 1.18
CA THR A 461 -22.34 15.25 2.00
C THR A 461 -23.01 15.39 3.36
N SER A 462 -24.33 15.17 3.43
CA SER A 462 -25.08 15.19 4.68
C SER A 462 -26.25 14.21 4.64
N SER A 463 -26.61 13.66 5.80
CA SER A 463 -27.78 12.81 6.01
C SER A 463 -28.37 13.17 7.35
N ARG A 464 -29.57 13.78 7.37
CA ARG A 464 -30.18 14.31 8.59
C ARG A 464 -31.60 13.80 8.76
N LEU A 465 -31.79 12.99 9.79
CA LEU A 465 -33.09 12.52 10.22
C LEU A 465 -33.68 13.49 11.25
N ARG A 466 -34.88 13.98 11.01
CA ARG A 466 -35.64 14.79 11.97
C ARG A 466 -36.91 14.07 12.38
N ILE A 467 -37.15 14.01 13.69
CA ILE A 467 -38.32 13.36 14.29
C ILE A 467 -39.24 14.43 14.88
N TYR A 468 -40.53 14.32 14.63
CA TYR A 468 -41.56 15.28 15.00
C TYR A 468 -42.73 14.60 15.72
N ALA A 469 -43.34 15.31 16.67
CA ALA A 469 -44.68 14.97 17.13
C ALA A 469 -45.71 15.26 16.03
N LEU A 470 -46.90 14.65 16.12
CA LEU A 470 -48.01 14.91 15.18
C LEU A 470 -48.42 16.39 15.12
N SER A 471 -48.13 17.17 16.17
CA SER A 471 -48.34 18.62 16.22
C SER A 471 -47.30 19.44 15.42
N GLY A 472 -46.31 18.81 14.78
CA GLY A 472 -45.21 19.45 14.06
C GLY A 472 -44.04 19.89 14.95
N ARG A 473 -44.10 19.68 16.27
CA ARG A 473 -42.99 19.99 17.18
C ARG A 473 -41.81 19.05 16.94
N LEU A 474 -40.63 19.60 16.68
CA LEU A 474 -39.38 18.84 16.58
C LEU A 474 -39.07 18.17 17.93
N ILE A 475 -38.83 16.87 17.89
CA ILE A 475 -38.44 16.05 19.04
C ILE A 475 -36.93 15.89 19.07
N ASP A 476 -36.33 15.56 17.93
CA ASP A 476 -34.91 15.24 17.84
C ASP A 476 -34.37 15.39 16.42
N THR A 477 -33.05 15.52 16.29
CA THR A 477 -32.32 15.51 15.02
C THR A 477 -31.11 14.60 15.15
N VAL A 478 -31.02 13.61 14.28
CA VAL A 478 -29.97 12.60 14.25
C VAL A 478 -29.24 12.68 12.93
N GLU A 479 -27.91 12.78 12.98
CA GLU A 479 -27.07 12.69 11.78
C GLU A 479 -26.88 11.21 11.41
N GLY A 480 -27.02 10.90 10.13
CA GLY A 480 -26.89 9.56 9.58
C GLY A 480 -25.59 9.34 8.82
N GLY A 481 -25.34 8.09 8.46
CA GLY A 481 -24.24 7.73 7.58
C GLY A 481 -24.41 8.33 6.18
N THR A 482 -23.29 8.68 5.57
CA THR A 482 -23.21 9.37 4.28
C THR A 482 -22.59 8.53 3.18
N GLY A 483 -22.08 7.33 3.46
CA GLY A 483 -21.62 6.41 2.41
C GLY A 483 -22.77 5.79 1.59
N PRO A 484 -22.48 5.17 0.44
CA PRO A 484 -23.47 4.34 -0.26
C PRO A 484 -23.78 3.06 0.55
N GLY A 485 -24.85 2.35 0.20
CA GLY A 485 -25.25 1.08 0.82
C GLY A 485 -26.24 1.24 1.98
N TYR A 486 -26.37 0.17 2.76
CA TYR A 486 -27.31 0.11 3.88
C TYR A 486 -26.81 0.89 5.10
N HIS A 487 -27.72 1.61 5.76
CA HIS A 487 -27.49 2.33 7.00
C HIS A 487 -28.47 1.91 8.08
N GLN A 488 -27.97 1.83 9.31
CA GLN A 488 -28.79 1.62 10.51
C GLN A 488 -28.37 2.60 11.59
N MET A 489 -29.33 3.37 12.11
CA MET A 489 -29.13 4.35 13.16
C MET A 489 -29.92 3.93 14.39
N ASN A 490 -29.24 3.54 15.45
CA ASN A 490 -29.89 3.32 16.74
C ASN A 490 -30.42 4.65 17.27
N TRP A 491 -31.67 4.66 17.72
CA TRP A 491 -32.32 5.85 18.25
C TRP A 491 -32.94 5.57 19.60
N THR A 492 -32.58 6.42 20.57
CA THR A 492 -33.24 6.50 21.86
C THR A 492 -33.80 7.91 21.99
N PRO A 493 -35.12 8.06 22.20
CA PRO A 493 -35.73 9.38 22.35
C PRO A 493 -35.07 10.18 23.48
N PRO A 494 -34.76 11.48 23.29
CA PRO A 494 -34.15 12.31 24.33
C PRO A 494 -35.12 12.61 25.49
N ILE A 495 -36.42 12.39 25.27
CA ILE A 495 -37.49 12.52 26.26
C ILE A 495 -38.40 11.29 26.19
N ARG A 496 -39.08 10.98 27.30
CA ARG A 496 -40.10 9.94 27.31
C ARG A 496 -41.24 10.32 26.36
N LEU A 497 -41.50 9.48 25.37
CA LEU A 497 -42.59 9.67 24.42
C LEU A 497 -43.93 9.21 25.03
N ALA A 498 -45.01 9.91 24.68
CA ALA A 498 -46.35 9.48 24.99
C ALA A 498 -46.82 8.44 23.95
N GLY A 499 -47.83 7.64 24.29
CA GLY A 499 -48.45 6.76 23.31
C GLY A 499 -49.06 7.57 22.16
N GLY A 500 -48.75 7.18 20.91
CA GLY A 500 -49.21 7.90 19.73
C GLY A 500 -48.28 7.78 18.53
N THR A 501 -48.60 8.52 17.47
CA THR A 501 -47.84 8.54 16.21
C THR A 501 -46.89 9.74 16.17
N TYR A 502 -45.66 9.48 15.74
CA TYR A 502 -44.64 10.47 15.47
C TYR A 502 -44.23 10.39 13.99
N LEU A 503 -43.90 11.53 13.40
CA LEU A 503 -43.47 11.62 12.01
C LEU A 503 -41.96 11.75 11.97
N TYR A 504 -41.32 11.17 10.98
CA TYR A 504 -39.89 11.37 10.74
C TYR A 504 -39.63 11.69 9.27
N ARG A 505 -38.60 12.49 9.02
CA ARG A 505 -38.14 12.87 7.68
C ARG A 505 -36.63 12.77 7.62
N LEU A 506 -36.13 12.00 6.66
CA LEU A 506 -34.72 11.95 6.31
C LEU A 506 -34.47 12.87 5.11
N GLU A 507 -33.49 13.75 5.24
CA GLU A 507 -33.00 14.61 4.17
C GLU A 507 -31.55 14.28 3.90
N VAL A 508 -31.22 14.01 2.63
CA VAL A 508 -29.88 13.61 2.20
C VAL A 508 -29.44 14.54 1.08
N ASP A 509 -28.29 15.18 1.26
CA ASP A 509 -27.64 16.00 0.25
C ASP A 509 -26.51 15.17 -0.39
N LEU A 510 -26.69 14.76 -1.64
CA LEU A 510 -25.73 13.90 -2.34
C LEU A 510 -24.49 14.70 -2.80
N VAL A 511 -23.38 13.99 -3.04
CA VAL A 511 -22.12 14.61 -3.50
C VAL A 511 -22.25 15.28 -4.87
N ASP A 512 -23.17 14.82 -5.71
CA ASP A 512 -23.48 15.43 -7.01
C ASP A 512 -24.33 16.71 -6.92
N GLY A 513 -24.70 17.13 -5.70
CA GLY A 513 -25.52 18.31 -5.42
C GLY A 513 -27.03 18.07 -5.48
N SER A 514 -27.48 16.86 -5.82
CA SER A 514 -28.90 16.50 -5.75
C SER A 514 -29.35 16.28 -4.30
N ARG A 515 -30.65 16.48 -4.04
CA ARG A 515 -31.24 16.27 -2.71
C ARG A 515 -32.32 15.22 -2.76
N SER A 516 -32.21 14.24 -1.87
CA SER A 516 -33.21 13.18 -1.69
C SER A 516 -33.90 13.31 -0.33
N THR A 517 -35.21 13.05 -0.30
CA THR A 517 -35.98 13.09 0.94
C THR A 517 -36.92 11.90 1.04
N ALA A 518 -36.98 11.27 2.21
CA ALA A 518 -37.97 10.24 2.52
C ALA A 518 -38.61 10.53 3.87
N GLN A 519 -39.84 10.06 4.06
CA GLN A 519 -40.62 10.30 5.26
C GLN A 519 -41.39 9.05 5.67
N GLY A 520 -41.68 8.94 6.95
CA GLY A 520 -42.47 7.85 7.50
C GLY A 520 -43.01 8.21 8.88
N HIS A 521 -43.53 7.20 9.56
CA HIS A 521 -44.10 7.37 10.89
C HIS A 521 -43.66 6.24 11.82
N LEU A 522 -43.48 6.58 13.09
CA LEU A 522 -43.27 5.61 14.16
C LEU A 522 -44.45 5.67 15.13
N GLN A 523 -44.88 4.51 15.60
CA GLN A 523 -45.98 4.39 16.54
C GLN A 523 -45.45 3.94 17.89
N VAL A 524 -45.76 4.69 18.94
CA VAL A 524 -45.43 4.34 20.32
C VAL A 524 -46.67 3.76 21.00
N VAL A 525 -46.57 2.53 21.48
CA VAL A 525 -47.64 1.83 22.21
C VAL A 525 -47.09 1.40 23.57
N PRO A 526 -47.20 2.26 24.60
CA PRO A 526 -46.72 1.96 25.93
C PRO A 526 -47.29 0.63 26.41
N GLY A 527 -46.41 -0.22 26.95
CA GLY A 527 -46.87 -1.41 27.67
C GLY A 527 -47.76 -1.02 28.87
N PRO A 528 -48.66 -1.92 29.29
CA PRO A 528 -49.55 -1.70 30.42
C PRO A 528 -48.83 -1.39 31.74
#